data_AF-A0A3B0KF58-F1
#
_entry.id   AF-A0A3B0KF58-F1
#
_cell.length_a   1.000
_cell.length_b   1.000
_cell.length_c   1.000
_cell.angle_alpha   90.00
_cell.angle_beta   90.00
_cell.angle_gamma   90.00
#
_symmetry.space_group_name_H-M   'P 1'
#
loop_
_entity.id
_entity.type
_entity.pdbx_description
1 polymer ?
#
loop_
_entity_poly.entity_id
_entity_poly.type
_entity_poly.pdbx_seq_one_letter_code
_entity_poly.pdbx_strand_id
1 'polypeptide(L)'
;MKQVATRSRDKNTLQHAIGPFLVVAQFFGVMPVSGIWPSSPAKMVRFRWFSLSFIAAIVIFAFSIMDCGLSSKVVLDYGLKIYTIGSLSFSVICIFCIGVFLQVSRRWPHLIQRTAECEQIFMQPDYECCFGREFSRRLRLWGVILLVSAFCEHSTYVGSALYNNHLQIVECKLNVNFWLNYFQRECQQLFLVLQFSSWWIPFIEWTTLSMTFVWNFVDIFLILNFRALQMRFQQMHWRIRQNAFQRMPNEFWQSVRGDLLDLNDLLSLNDKELSGLIVLSCAHNMYFVCVQVYHSFQSKGNYVDELYFWFSLLYVILRVLNMMFAASSIPQEAKAISDTVYEIPTEFWSVELRRLNEILISEKFSLSGKGYFFLTRRLIFAMVGTLMVYELVLINQMAGTVTQKSFCDGGVGSSKSVFA
;
A
#
# COMPACT_ATOMS: atom_id res chain seq x y z
N MET A 1 -9.43 -28.52 -26.44
CA MET A 1 -8.26 -28.27 -25.56
C MET A 1 -7.45 -27.01 -25.93
N LYS A 2 -7.01 -26.81 -27.19
CA LYS A 2 -6.26 -25.58 -27.60
C LYS A 2 -6.98 -24.25 -27.30
N GLN A 3 -8.30 -24.19 -27.44
CA GLN A 3 -9.11 -23.00 -27.12
C GLN A 3 -9.26 -22.71 -25.61
N VAL A 4 -9.16 -23.74 -24.75
CA VAL A 4 -9.22 -23.57 -23.28
C VAL A 4 -7.84 -23.16 -22.74
N ALA A 5 -6.76 -23.71 -23.31
CA ALA A 5 -5.39 -23.33 -22.98
C ALA A 5 -5.05 -21.88 -23.39
N THR A 6 -5.53 -21.42 -24.54
CA THR A 6 -5.38 -20.01 -24.98
C THR A 6 -6.17 -19.05 -24.10
N ARG A 7 -7.43 -19.38 -23.76
CA ARG A 7 -8.26 -18.57 -22.83
C ARG A 7 -7.72 -18.51 -21.40
N SER A 8 -6.89 -19.49 -21.00
CA SER A 8 -6.18 -19.50 -19.72
C SER A 8 -4.93 -18.62 -19.74
N ARG A 9 -4.23 -18.53 -20.87
CA ARG A 9 -2.99 -17.73 -21.01
C ARG A 9 -3.27 -16.22 -20.99
N ASP A 10 -4.35 -15.78 -21.64
CA ASP A 10 -4.76 -14.35 -21.65
C ASP A 10 -5.14 -13.80 -20.27
N LYS A 11 -5.40 -14.67 -19.30
CA LYS A 11 -5.80 -14.29 -17.94
C LYS A 11 -4.62 -13.99 -17.03
N ASN A 12 -3.40 -14.39 -17.38
CA ASN A 12 -2.23 -14.21 -16.51
C ASN A 12 -1.53 -12.85 -16.74
N THR A 13 -2.31 -11.76 -16.82
CA THR A 13 -1.83 -10.37 -16.88
C THR A 13 -1.99 -9.67 -15.54
N LEU A 14 -1.19 -8.62 -15.31
CA LEU A 14 -1.34 -7.73 -14.15
C LEU A 14 -2.75 -7.16 -14.10
N GLN A 15 -3.23 -6.59 -15.21
CA GLN A 15 -4.56 -5.97 -15.31
C GLN A 15 -5.69 -6.94 -14.89
N HIS A 16 -5.66 -8.18 -15.37
CA HIS A 16 -6.66 -9.19 -14.99
C HIS A 16 -6.56 -9.58 -13.51
N ALA A 17 -5.35 -9.56 -12.95
CA ALA A 17 -5.09 -9.93 -11.57
C ALA A 17 -5.55 -8.85 -10.58
N ILE A 18 -5.20 -7.57 -10.82
CA ILE A 18 -5.50 -6.47 -9.90
C ILE A 18 -6.83 -5.76 -10.16
N GLY A 19 -7.46 -5.99 -11.31
CA GLY A 19 -8.72 -5.38 -11.71
C GLY A 19 -9.80 -5.31 -10.62
N PRO A 20 -10.09 -6.37 -9.83
CA PRO A 20 -11.09 -6.30 -8.77
C PRO A 20 -10.77 -5.25 -7.70
N PHE A 21 -9.50 -5.13 -7.31
CA PHE A 21 -9.06 -4.15 -6.31
C PHE A 21 -9.10 -2.73 -6.86
N LEU A 22 -8.81 -2.55 -8.15
CA LEU A 22 -8.97 -1.26 -8.83
C LEU A 22 -10.44 -0.84 -8.88
N VAL A 23 -11.38 -1.77 -9.06
CA VAL A 23 -12.82 -1.47 -9.05
C VAL A 23 -13.28 -1.01 -7.67
N VAL A 24 -12.80 -1.65 -6.60
CA VAL A 24 -13.05 -1.20 -5.22
C VAL A 24 -12.45 0.20 -4.99
N ALA A 25 -11.23 0.44 -5.46
CA ALA A 25 -10.59 1.76 -5.36
C ALA A 25 -11.31 2.84 -6.19
N GLN A 26 -11.96 2.46 -7.29
CA GLN A 26 -12.79 3.36 -8.09
C GLN A 26 -14.05 3.77 -7.33
N PHE A 27 -14.69 2.85 -6.60
CA PHE A 27 -15.85 3.11 -5.76
C PHE A 27 -15.52 4.11 -4.64
N PHE A 28 -14.40 3.92 -3.94
CA PHE A 28 -13.90 4.84 -2.90
C PHE A 28 -13.22 6.11 -3.46
N GLY A 29 -13.31 6.38 -4.77
CA GLY A 29 -12.75 7.60 -5.37
C GLY A 29 -11.23 7.71 -5.27
N VAL A 30 -10.50 6.63 -5.00
CA VAL A 30 -9.03 6.65 -4.85
C VAL A 30 -8.34 6.59 -6.20
N MET A 31 -8.83 5.73 -7.09
CA MET A 31 -8.22 5.51 -8.40
C MET A 31 -9.25 5.68 -9.52
N PRO A 32 -9.53 6.93 -9.95
CA PRO A 32 -10.58 7.23 -10.93
C PRO A 32 -10.16 6.92 -12.37
N VAL A 33 -10.05 5.62 -12.68
CA VAL A 33 -9.73 5.12 -14.01
C VAL A 33 -10.88 4.26 -14.54
N SER A 34 -11.25 4.44 -15.81
CA SER A 34 -12.31 3.68 -16.48
C SER A 34 -11.73 2.48 -17.24
N GLY A 35 -12.55 1.44 -17.47
CA GLY A 35 -12.15 0.27 -18.26
C GLY A 35 -11.29 -0.74 -17.51
N ILE A 36 -11.34 -0.72 -16.18
CA ILE A 36 -10.50 -1.53 -15.28
C ILE A 36 -11.07 -2.92 -14.94
N TRP A 37 -12.17 -3.32 -15.58
CA TRP A 37 -12.80 -4.60 -15.30
C TRP A 37 -11.84 -5.76 -15.60
N PRO A 38 -11.78 -6.83 -14.80
CA PRO A 38 -10.78 -7.89 -14.98
C PRO A 38 -10.84 -8.54 -16.36
N SER A 39 -12.02 -8.65 -16.96
CA SER A 39 -12.19 -9.23 -18.30
C SER A 39 -11.85 -8.28 -19.45
N SER A 40 -11.64 -6.99 -19.17
CA SER A 40 -11.35 -5.99 -20.19
C SER A 40 -9.86 -5.97 -20.53
N PRO A 41 -9.49 -5.83 -21.81
CA PRO A 41 -8.09 -5.71 -22.21
C PRO A 41 -7.49 -4.39 -21.70
N ALA A 42 -6.18 -4.38 -21.43
CA ALA A 42 -5.46 -3.21 -20.93
C ALA A 42 -5.60 -1.96 -21.82
N LYS A 43 -5.83 -2.13 -23.13
CA LYS A 43 -6.08 -1.04 -24.09
C LYS A 43 -7.37 -0.23 -23.82
N MET A 44 -8.33 -0.81 -23.10
CA MET A 44 -9.57 -0.12 -22.73
C MET A 44 -9.42 0.77 -21.49
N VAL A 45 -8.31 0.62 -20.74
CA VAL A 45 -8.05 1.42 -19.54
C VAL A 45 -7.78 2.86 -19.98
N ARG A 46 -8.59 3.81 -19.48
CA ARG A 46 -8.51 5.24 -19.82
C ARG A 46 -8.86 6.12 -18.63
N PHE A 47 -8.17 7.24 -18.51
CA PHE A 47 -8.52 8.29 -17.56
C PHE A 47 -9.58 9.21 -18.18
N ARG A 48 -10.65 9.52 -17.43
CA ARG A 48 -11.73 10.42 -17.86
C ARG A 48 -11.99 11.47 -16.79
N TRP A 49 -11.88 12.74 -17.16
CA TRP A 49 -12.16 13.88 -16.28
C TRP A 49 -13.62 13.95 -15.83
N PHE A 50 -14.56 13.48 -16.65
CA PHE A 50 -15.98 13.47 -16.31
C PHE A 50 -16.44 12.04 -16.05
N SER A 51 -16.09 11.51 -14.87
CA SER A 51 -16.55 10.21 -14.39
C SER A 51 -17.03 10.31 -12.95
N LEU A 52 -18.01 9.49 -12.55
CA LEU A 52 -18.53 9.47 -11.18
C LEU A 52 -17.42 9.22 -10.15
N SER A 53 -16.46 8.36 -10.48
CA SER A 53 -15.30 8.10 -9.62
C SER A 53 -14.37 9.31 -9.48
N PHE A 54 -14.17 10.09 -10.55
CA PHE A 54 -13.38 11.33 -10.47
C PHE A 54 -14.08 12.40 -9.64
N ILE A 55 -15.42 12.51 -9.76
CA ILE A 55 -16.22 13.39 -8.91
C ILE A 55 -16.09 12.97 -7.44
N ALA A 56 -16.21 11.67 -7.15
CA ALA A 56 -16.00 11.13 -5.80
C ALA A 56 -14.59 11.45 -5.27
N ALA A 57 -13.56 11.31 -6.11
CA ALA A 57 -12.18 11.67 -5.76
C ALA A 57 -12.04 13.15 -5.38
N ILE A 58 -12.66 14.07 -6.15
CA ILE A 58 -12.68 15.50 -5.84
C ILE A 58 -13.41 15.78 -4.53
N VAL A 59 -14.56 15.15 -4.30
CA VAL A 59 -15.34 15.32 -3.06
C VAL A 59 -14.51 14.90 -1.85
N ILE A 60 -13.86 13.73 -1.90
CA ILE A 60 -13.01 13.24 -0.81
C ILE A 60 -11.77 14.13 -0.63
N PHE A 61 -11.18 14.61 -1.72
CA PHE A 61 -10.04 15.54 -1.66
C PHE A 61 -10.42 16.88 -1.00
N ALA A 62 -11.55 17.47 -1.39
CA ALA A 62 -12.07 18.69 -0.79
C ALA A 62 -12.42 18.50 0.69
N PHE A 63 -13.05 17.37 1.03
CA PHE A 63 -13.34 16.99 2.41
C PHE A 63 -12.06 16.86 3.24
N SER A 64 -11.02 16.21 2.71
CA SER A 64 -9.73 16.05 3.40
C SER A 64 -9.03 17.39 3.66
N ILE A 65 -9.13 18.35 2.71
CA ILE A 65 -8.61 19.72 2.90
C ILE A 65 -9.40 20.47 3.98
N MET A 66 -10.73 20.36 3.94
CA MET A 66 -11.59 20.95 4.96
C MET A 66 -11.26 20.38 6.35
N ASP A 67 -11.19 19.07 6.49
CA ASP A 67 -10.85 18.40 7.75
C ASP A 67 -9.46 18.84 8.24
N CYS A 68 -8.45 18.87 7.37
CA CYS A 68 -7.12 19.40 7.72
C CYS A 68 -7.16 20.84 8.25
N GLY A 69 -7.99 21.72 7.67
CA GLY A 69 -8.17 23.09 8.13
C GLY A 69 -8.83 23.17 9.51
N LEU A 70 -9.85 22.33 9.75
CA LEU A 70 -10.54 22.25 11.03
C LEU A 70 -9.65 21.65 12.12
N SER A 71 -8.91 20.58 11.83
CA SER A 71 -7.97 19.96 12.77
C SER A 71 -6.80 20.89 13.09
N SER A 72 -6.34 21.69 12.12
CA SER A 72 -5.35 22.74 12.37
C SER A 72 -5.87 23.79 13.37
N LYS A 73 -7.13 24.20 13.22
CA LYS A 73 -7.78 25.12 14.18
C LYS A 73 -7.87 24.50 15.58
N VAL A 74 -8.26 23.24 15.69
CA VAL A 74 -8.31 22.51 16.98
C VAL A 74 -6.93 22.48 17.65
N VAL A 75 -5.86 22.22 16.89
CA VAL A 75 -4.49 22.23 17.40
C VAL A 75 -4.07 23.62 17.90
N LEU A 76 -4.48 24.68 17.20
CA LEU A 76 -4.21 26.06 17.62
C LEU A 76 -4.96 26.44 18.90
N ASP A 77 -6.22 26.03 19.03
CA ASP A 77 -7.08 26.38 20.16
C ASP A 77 -6.76 25.59 21.43
N TYR A 78 -6.47 24.28 21.30
CA TYR A 78 -6.29 23.36 22.44
C TYR A 78 -4.83 22.94 22.69
N GLY A 79 -3.90 23.39 21.84
CA GLY A 79 -2.48 23.08 21.89
C GLY A 79 -2.10 21.73 21.29
N LEU A 80 -0.80 21.47 21.16
CA LEU A 80 -0.24 20.24 20.60
C LEU A 80 -0.35 19.08 21.59
N LYS A 81 -1.38 18.23 21.41
CA LYS A 81 -1.57 16.96 22.11
C LYS A 81 -1.62 15.80 21.13
N ILE A 82 -1.37 14.58 21.60
CA ILE A 82 -1.30 13.38 20.75
C ILE A 82 -2.62 13.12 19.98
N TYR A 83 -3.78 13.33 20.60
CA TYR A 83 -5.06 13.18 19.89
C TYR A 83 -5.28 14.29 18.86
N THR A 84 -4.98 15.55 19.19
CA THR A 84 -5.13 16.67 18.24
C THR A 84 -4.20 16.57 17.03
N ILE A 85 -2.99 16.04 17.21
CA ILE A 85 -2.03 15.86 16.12
C ILE A 85 -2.36 14.60 15.28
N GLY A 86 -3.04 13.61 15.88
CA GLY A 86 -3.53 12.41 15.21
C GLY A 86 -4.44 12.77 14.04
N SER A 87 -5.58 13.41 14.32
CA SER A 87 -6.51 13.92 13.30
C SER A 87 -5.83 14.78 12.22
N LEU A 88 -5.00 15.75 12.63
CA LEU A 88 -4.29 16.61 11.67
C LEU A 88 -3.36 15.81 10.75
N SER A 89 -2.55 14.91 11.33
CA SER A 89 -1.60 14.09 10.57
C SER A 89 -2.30 13.17 9.58
N PHE A 90 -3.42 12.55 10.00
CA PHE A 90 -4.21 11.66 9.17
C PHE A 90 -4.75 12.40 7.94
N SER A 91 -5.28 13.61 8.13
CA SER A 91 -5.84 14.41 7.04
C SER A 91 -4.76 14.94 6.10
N VAL A 92 -3.61 15.35 6.62
CA VAL A 92 -2.43 15.69 5.79
C VAL A 92 -2.01 14.50 4.93
N ILE A 93 -1.89 13.30 5.53
CA ILE A 93 -1.50 12.09 4.81
C ILE A 93 -2.54 11.75 3.73
N CYS A 94 -3.84 11.83 4.04
CA CYS A 94 -4.90 11.57 3.07
C CYS A 94 -4.87 12.54 1.89
N ILE A 95 -4.62 13.84 2.12
CA ILE A 95 -4.46 14.83 1.04
C ILE A 95 -3.32 14.42 0.10
N PHE A 96 -2.16 14.06 0.64
CA PHE A 96 -1.03 13.61 -0.17
C PHE A 96 -1.34 12.29 -0.90
N CYS A 97 -1.97 11.32 -0.24
CA CYS A 97 -2.30 10.03 -0.85
C CYS A 97 -3.26 10.20 -2.02
N ILE A 98 -4.35 10.94 -1.84
CA ILE A 98 -5.32 11.22 -2.89
C ILE A 98 -4.66 12.02 -4.02
N GLY A 99 -3.87 13.06 -3.69
CA GLY A 99 -3.17 13.87 -4.67
C GLY A 99 -2.21 13.06 -5.55
N VAL A 100 -1.39 12.20 -4.95
CA VAL A 100 -0.47 11.31 -5.69
C VAL A 100 -1.24 10.26 -6.49
N PHE A 101 -2.30 9.65 -5.93
CA PHE A 101 -3.12 8.69 -6.68
C PHE A 101 -3.84 9.32 -7.87
N LEU A 102 -4.28 10.58 -7.79
CA LEU A 102 -4.82 11.32 -8.93
C LEU A 102 -3.77 11.51 -10.03
N GLN A 103 -2.52 11.80 -9.66
CA GLN A 103 -1.41 11.88 -10.61
C GLN A 103 -1.12 10.53 -11.26
N VAL A 104 -1.06 9.45 -10.47
CA VAL A 104 -0.87 8.09 -10.95
C VAL A 104 -2.01 7.67 -11.86
N SER A 105 -3.26 7.97 -11.51
CA SER A 105 -4.45 7.64 -12.31
C SER A 105 -4.41 8.22 -13.73
N ARG A 106 -3.80 9.40 -13.92
CA ARG A 106 -3.61 10.01 -15.24
C ARG A 106 -2.61 9.26 -16.11
N ARG A 107 -1.58 8.67 -15.50
CA ARG A 107 -0.47 8.00 -16.19
C ARG A 107 -0.63 6.48 -16.23
N TRP A 108 -1.50 5.95 -15.38
CA TRP A 108 -1.82 4.53 -15.26
C TRP A 108 -2.21 3.86 -16.58
N PRO A 109 -3.03 4.48 -17.47
CA PRO A 109 -3.33 3.90 -18.78
C PRO A 109 -2.08 3.58 -19.60
N HIS A 110 -1.09 4.45 -19.59
CA HIS A 110 0.18 4.22 -20.30
C HIS A 110 0.98 3.10 -19.64
N LEU A 111 1.13 3.15 -18.30
CA LEU A 111 1.87 2.14 -17.55
C LEU A 111 1.29 0.74 -17.74
N ILE A 112 -0.04 0.57 -17.62
CA ILE A 112 -0.67 -0.75 -17.71
C ILE A 112 -0.66 -1.30 -19.14
N GLN A 113 -0.71 -0.44 -20.16
CA GLN A 113 -0.59 -0.86 -21.56
C GLN A 113 0.82 -1.36 -21.86
N ARG A 114 1.85 -0.60 -21.46
CA ARG A 114 3.26 -1.04 -21.57
C ARG A 114 3.54 -2.31 -20.77
N THR A 115 2.95 -2.42 -19.58
CA THR A 115 3.01 -3.64 -18.78
C THR A 115 2.41 -4.81 -19.55
N ALA A 116 1.21 -4.66 -20.09
CA ALA A 116 0.54 -5.73 -20.83
C ALA A 116 1.30 -6.15 -22.11
N GLU A 117 1.97 -5.21 -22.78
CA GLU A 117 2.84 -5.50 -23.94
C GLU A 117 4.05 -6.35 -23.52
N CYS A 118 4.79 -5.93 -22.48
CA CYS A 118 5.92 -6.69 -21.94
C CYS A 118 5.50 -8.06 -21.41
N GLU A 119 4.34 -8.17 -20.75
CA GLU A 119 3.82 -9.43 -20.21
C GLU A 119 3.54 -10.49 -21.28
N GLN A 120 3.33 -10.11 -22.56
CA GLN A 120 3.14 -11.08 -23.64
C GLN A 120 4.35 -11.99 -23.85
N ILE A 121 5.56 -11.46 -23.61
CA ILE A 121 6.82 -12.21 -23.68
C ILE A 121 6.77 -13.37 -22.68
N PHE A 122 6.38 -13.08 -21.45
CA PHE A 122 6.34 -14.05 -20.34
C PHE A 122 5.14 -15.00 -20.36
N MET A 123 4.26 -14.89 -21.36
CA MET A 123 3.18 -15.85 -21.63
C MET A 123 3.56 -16.90 -22.68
N GLN A 124 4.72 -16.73 -23.33
CA GLN A 124 5.21 -17.70 -24.30
C GLN A 124 5.54 -19.04 -23.60
N PRO A 125 5.47 -20.17 -24.34
CA PRO A 125 5.76 -21.50 -23.78
C PRO A 125 7.12 -21.60 -23.11
N ASP A 126 8.12 -20.88 -23.61
CA ASP A 126 9.49 -20.86 -23.09
C ASP A 126 9.62 -20.30 -21.67
N TYR A 127 8.59 -19.60 -21.18
CA TYR A 127 8.50 -19.04 -19.84
C TYR A 127 7.46 -19.76 -18.96
N GLU A 128 6.99 -20.93 -19.40
CA GLU A 128 5.95 -21.67 -18.69
C GLU A 128 6.48 -22.35 -17.42
N CYS A 129 6.32 -21.68 -16.28
CA CYS A 129 6.67 -22.20 -14.97
C CYS A 129 5.53 -22.04 -13.95
N CYS A 130 5.74 -22.54 -12.72
CA CYS A 130 4.74 -22.45 -11.66
C CYS A 130 4.34 -20.99 -11.31
N PHE A 131 5.29 -20.05 -11.41
CA PHE A 131 5.04 -18.62 -11.19
C PHE A 131 4.13 -18.03 -12.26
N GLY A 132 4.31 -18.41 -13.52
CA GLY A 132 3.49 -17.96 -14.64
C GLY A 132 2.07 -18.56 -14.65
N ARG A 133 1.92 -19.85 -14.34
CA ARG A 133 0.61 -20.55 -14.38
C ARG A 133 -0.40 -19.99 -13.39
N GLU A 134 0.05 -19.65 -12.19
CA GLU A 134 -0.82 -19.22 -11.08
C GLU A 134 -0.72 -17.71 -10.80
N PHE A 135 -0.11 -16.94 -11.71
CA PHE A 135 0.22 -15.53 -11.54
C PHE A 135 -0.95 -14.71 -10.97
N SER A 136 -2.10 -14.72 -11.64
CA SER A 136 -3.26 -13.93 -11.20
C SER A 136 -3.89 -14.44 -9.93
N ARG A 137 -3.88 -15.77 -9.69
CA ARG A 137 -4.42 -16.36 -8.47
C ARG A 137 -3.59 -15.97 -7.25
N ARG A 138 -2.25 -16.06 -7.37
CA ARG A 138 -1.31 -15.66 -6.31
C ARG A 138 -1.44 -14.19 -5.98
N LEU A 139 -1.52 -13.34 -7.00
CA LEU A 139 -1.64 -11.90 -6.80
C LEU A 139 -2.98 -11.51 -6.16
N ARG A 140 -4.08 -12.14 -6.59
CA ARG A 140 -5.39 -11.94 -5.95
C ARG A 140 -5.42 -12.40 -4.52
N LEU A 141 -4.78 -13.54 -4.20
CA LEU A 141 -4.73 -14.02 -2.82
C LEU A 141 -4.07 -12.98 -1.91
N TRP A 142 -2.93 -12.42 -2.32
CA TRP A 142 -2.28 -11.33 -1.60
C TRP A 142 -3.21 -10.12 -1.42
N GLY A 143 -3.85 -9.66 -2.49
CA GLY A 143 -4.75 -8.51 -2.41
C GLY A 143 -5.96 -8.75 -1.51
N VAL A 144 -6.57 -9.93 -1.58
CA VAL A 144 -7.72 -10.32 -0.73
C VAL A 144 -7.30 -10.37 0.73
N ILE A 145 -6.18 -11.03 1.06
CA ILE A 145 -5.69 -11.09 2.44
C ILE A 145 -5.47 -9.69 2.99
N LEU A 146 -4.76 -8.82 2.27
CA LEU A 146 -4.45 -7.48 2.74
C LEU A 146 -5.70 -6.59 2.87
N LEU A 147 -6.65 -6.69 1.94
CA LEU A 147 -7.89 -5.93 1.96
C LEU A 147 -8.81 -6.38 3.10
N VAL A 148 -8.95 -7.69 3.31
CA VAL A 148 -9.74 -8.26 4.42
C VAL A 148 -9.10 -7.86 5.75
N SER A 149 -7.78 -7.93 5.88
CA SER A 149 -7.10 -7.48 7.08
C SER A 149 -7.28 -5.97 7.33
N ALA A 150 -7.27 -5.13 6.29
CA ALA A 150 -7.59 -3.70 6.41
C ALA A 150 -9.03 -3.48 6.90
N PHE A 151 -9.98 -4.25 6.37
CA PHE A 151 -11.36 -4.19 6.80
C PHE A 151 -11.54 -4.65 8.25
N CYS A 152 -10.84 -5.71 8.67
CA CYS A 152 -10.82 -6.16 10.06
C CYS A 152 -10.23 -5.09 10.99
N GLU A 153 -9.17 -4.41 10.58
CA GLU A 153 -8.54 -3.33 11.36
C GLU A 153 -9.50 -2.16 11.56
N HIS A 154 -10.16 -1.73 10.50
CA HIS A 154 -11.17 -0.68 10.59
C HIS A 154 -12.36 -1.12 11.46
N SER A 155 -12.79 -2.39 11.34
CA SER A 155 -13.90 -2.92 12.13
C SER A 155 -13.57 -3.00 13.63
N THR A 156 -12.33 -3.36 14.00
CA THR A 156 -11.91 -3.38 15.40
C THR A 156 -11.77 -1.97 15.97
N TYR A 157 -11.31 -1.01 15.15
CA TYR A 157 -11.33 0.42 15.51
C TYR A 157 -12.75 0.89 15.82
N VAL A 158 -13.69 0.73 14.87
CA VAL A 158 -15.09 1.15 15.05
C VAL A 158 -15.72 0.44 16.25
N GLY A 159 -15.44 -0.85 16.43
CA GLY A 159 -15.89 -1.63 17.59
C GLY A 159 -15.39 -1.07 18.93
N SER A 160 -14.10 -0.72 19.02
CA SER A 160 -13.52 -0.07 20.21
C SER A 160 -14.16 1.30 20.47
N ALA A 161 -14.34 2.12 19.42
CA ALA A 161 -14.97 3.44 19.54
C ALA A 161 -16.42 3.36 20.04
N LEU A 162 -17.23 2.45 19.48
CA LEU A 162 -18.62 2.22 19.91
C LEU A 162 -18.70 1.69 21.35
N TYR A 163 -17.83 0.74 21.71
CA TYR A 163 -17.78 0.20 23.07
C TYR A 163 -17.40 1.25 24.10
N ASN A 164 -16.38 2.06 23.82
CA ASN A 164 -15.94 3.16 24.69
C ASN A 164 -16.97 4.28 24.79
N ASN A 165 -17.75 4.51 23.73
CA ASN A 165 -18.89 5.43 23.77
C ASN A 165 -19.98 4.93 24.73
N HIS A 166 -20.36 3.66 24.61
CA HIS A 166 -21.32 3.04 25.50
C HIS A 166 -20.86 3.07 26.96
N LEU A 167 -19.61 2.66 27.23
CA LEU A 167 -19.06 2.60 28.58
C LEU A 167 -19.07 3.97 29.25
N GLN A 168 -18.66 5.02 28.53
CA GLN A 168 -18.67 6.39 29.07
C GLN A 168 -20.09 6.85 29.45
N ILE A 169 -21.09 6.58 28.62
CA ILE A 169 -22.48 6.97 28.89
C ILE A 169 -22.98 6.29 30.17
N VAL A 170 -22.69 5.00 30.33
CA VAL A 170 -23.12 4.20 31.48
C VAL A 170 -22.36 4.57 32.76
N GLU A 171 -21.03 4.61 32.71
CA GLU A 171 -20.19 4.85 33.90
C GLU A 171 -20.28 6.30 34.38
N CYS A 172 -20.31 7.27 33.46
CA CYS A 172 -20.39 8.69 33.80
C CYS A 172 -21.83 9.21 33.91
N LYS A 173 -22.84 8.33 33.78
CA LYS A 173 -24.29 8.65 33.91
C LYS A 173 -24.72 9.85 33.06
N LEU A 174 -24.25 9.91 31.82
CA LEU A 174 -24.55 11.01 30.89
C LEU A 174 -25.94 10.83 30.29
N ASN A 175 -26.75 11.90 30.27
CA ASN A 175 -28.06 11.90 29.61
C ASN A 175 -27.96 12.50 28.20
N VAL A 176 -27.28 11.78 27.30
CA VAL A 176 -27.01 12.21 25.91
C VAL A 176 -27.41 11.14 24.91
N ASN A 177 -27.75 11.55 23.68
CA ASN A 177 -28.03 10.59 22.61
C ASN A 177 -26.75 9.84 22.22
N PHE A 178 -26.84 8.51 22.09
CA PHE A 178 -25.70 7.64 21.78
C PHE A 178 -24.93 8.07 20.51
N TRP A 179 -25.64 8.32 19.41
CA TRP A 179 -25.04 8.67 18.12
C TRP A 179 -24.46 10.08 18.12
N LEU A 180 -25.15 11.02 18.76
CA LEU A 180 -24.64 12.37 18.94
C LEU A 180 -23.31 12.35 19.70
N ASN A 181 -23.24 11.61 20.81
CA ASN A 181 -22.02 11.50 21.61
C ASN A 181 -20.90 10.80 20.85
N TYR A 182 -21.20 9.74 20.10
CA TYR A 182 -20.22 9.03 19.27
C TYR A 182 -19.58 9.96 18.23
N PHE A 183 -20.40 10.63 17.41
CA PHE A 183 -19.89 11.49 16.36
C PHE A 183 -19.17 12.73 16.91
N GLN A 184 -19.64 13.31 18.02
CA GLN A 184 -18.94 14.42 18.67
C GLN A 184 -17.56 14.03 19.21
N ARG A 185 -17.36 12.76 19.58
CA ARG A 185 -16.08 12.25 20.08
C ARG A 185 -15.10 11.91 18.96
N GLU A 186 -15.56 11.19 17.93
CA GLU A 186 -14.69 10.71 16.84
C GLU A 186 -14.49 11.75 15.73
N CYS A 187 -15.36 12.75 15.62
CA CYS A 187 -15.31 13.78 14.58
C CYS A 187 -15.45 15.19 15.15
N GLN A 188 -14.78 15.46 16.27
CA GLN A 188 -14.90 16.74 17.00
C GLN A 188 -14.68 17.95 16.08
N GLN A 189 -13.70 17.88 15.18
CA GLN A 189 -13.35 18.96 14.26
C GLN A 189 -14.51 19.32 13.30
N LEU A 190 -15.31 18.34 12.87
CA LEU A 190 -16.43 18.57 11.94
C LEU A 190 -17.59 19.32 12.61
N PHE A 191 -17.82 19.07 13.90
CA PHE A 191 -18.88 19.74 14.68
C PHE A 191 -18.57 21.19 15.06
N LEU A 192 -17.36 21.70 14.73
CA LEU A 192 -17.07 23.13 14.84
C LEU A 192 -17.83 23.97 13.80
N VAL A 193 -18.22 23.36 12.67
CA VAL A 193 -18.88 24.06 11.55
C VAL A 193 -20.22 23.42 11.20
N LEU A 194 -20.35 22.09 11.34
CA LEU A 194 -21.56 21.37 11.01
C LEU A 194 -22.50 21.25 12.23
N GLN A 195 -23.70 21.77 12.10
CA GLN A 195 -24.80 21.46 13.01
C GLN A 195 -25.22 20.00 12.82
N PHE A 196 -25.42 19.27 13.92
CA PHE A 196 -25.79 17.86 13.86
C PHE A 196 -27.14 17.67 13.15
N SER A 197 -27.13 16.99 12.01
CA SER A 197 -28.33 16.57 11.27
C SER A 197 -28.13 15.15 10.76
N SER A 198 -29.20 14.35 10.77
CA SER A 198 -29.14 12.92 10.43
C SER A 198 -28.67 12.65 8.99
N TRP A 199 -28.82 13.60 8.07
CA TRP A 199 -28.35 13.47 6.68
C TRP A 199 -26.84 13.53 6.51
N TRP A 200 -26.12 14.16 7.44
CA TRP A 200 -24.65 14.26 7.40
C TRP A 200 -23.95 12.96 7.81
N ILE A 201 -24.63 12.12 8.60
CA ILE A 201 -24.09 10.85 9.11
C ILE A 201 -23.57 9.93 7.98
N PRO A 202 -24.39 9.52 6.99
CA PRO A 202 -23.92 8.61 5.94
C PRO A 202 -22.81 9.24 5.08
N PHE A 203 -22.81 10.56 4.92
CA PHE A 203 -21.77 11.27 4.18
C PHE A 203 -20.43 11.23 4.93
N ILE A 204 -20.42 11.57 6.22
CA ILE A 204 -19.22 11.58 7.07
C ILE A 204 -18.64 10.16 7.16
N GLU A 205 -19.47 9.16 7.43
CA GLU A 205 -19.05 7.75 7.49
C GLU A 205 -18.42 7.30 6.16
N TRP A 206 -19.06 7.62 5.04
CA TRP A 206 -18.52 7.32 3.72
C TRP A 206 -17.16 7.98 3.46
N THR A 207 -17.01 9.27 3.79
CA THR A 207 -15.75 10.01 3.59
C THR A 207 -14.64 9.50 4.50
N THR A 208 -14.93 9.21 5.76
CA THR A 208 -13.98 8.64 6.72
C THR A 208 -13.52 7.26 6.27
N LEU A 209 -14.46 6.38 5.90
CA LEU A 209 -14.14 5.05 5.36
C LEU A 209 -13.28 5.16 4.09
N SER A 210 -13.58 6.12 3.21
CA SER A 210 -12.80 6.35 2.00
C SER A 210 -11.37 6.81 2.33
N MET A 211 -11.19 7.72 3.29
CA MET A 211 -9.86 8.18 3.74
C MET A 211 -9.04 7.04 4.36
N THR A 212 -9.64 6.23 5.23
CA THR A 212 -9.00 5.03 5.81
C THR A 212 -8.68 4.00 4.72
N PHE A 213 -9.54 3.85 3.71
CA PHE A 213 -9.27 2.98 2.57
C PHE A 213 -8.09 3.48 1.75
N VAL A 214 -8.01 4.78 1.42
CA VAL A 214 -6.87 5.37 0.68
C VAL A 214 -5.55 5.04 1.37
N TRP A 215 -5.49 5.26 2.68
CA TRP A 215 -4.32 4.97 3.52
C TRP A 215 -3.81 3.55 3.34
N ASN A 216 -4.69 2.57 3.46
CA ASN A 216 -4.37 1.16 3.30
C ASN A 216 -4.04 0.80 1.84
N PHE A 217 -4.77 1.40 0.90
CA PHE A 217 -4.70 1.05 -0.51
C PHE A 217 -3.38 1.46 -1.16
N VAL A 218 -2.69 2.51 -0.67
CA VAL A 218 -1.33 2.86 -1.12
C VAL A 218 -0.43 1.62 -1.08
N ASP A 219 -0.34 0.97 0.09
CA ASP A 219 0.56 -0.16 0.28
C ASP A 219 0.10 -1.40 -0.46
N ILE A 220 -1.20 -1.68 -0.43
CA ILE A 220 -1.79 -2.82 -1.16
C ILE A 220 -1.47 -2.69 -2.65
N PHE A 221 -1.71 -1.53 -3.23
CA PHE A 221 -1.43 -1.27 -4.63
C PHE A 221 0.05 -1.45 -4.98
N LEU A 222 0.96 -0.92 -4.15
CA LEU A 222 2.40 -1.10 -4.34
C LEU A 222 2.83 -2.56 -4.23
N ILE A 223 2.36 -3.29 -3.20
CA ILE A 223 2.64 -4.73 -3.02
C ILE A 223 2.25 -5.51 -4.27
N LEU A 224 1.04 -5.28 -4.80
CA LEU A 224 0.57 -6.02 -5.98
C LEU A 224 1.42 -5.71 -7.23
N ASN A 225 1.77 -4.45 -7.47
CA ASN A 225 2.63 -4.09 -8.59
C ASN A 225 4.05 -4.70 -8.45
N PHE A 226 4.64 -4.63 -7.25
CA PHE A 226 5.99 -5.14 -7.02
C PHE A 226 6.06 -6.66 -7.07
N ARG A 227 5.08 -7.37 -6.49
CA ARG A 227 4.99 -8.83 -6.57
C ARG A 227 4.78 -9.31 -8.01
N ALA A 228 3.97 -8.60 -8.79
CA ALA A 228 3.80 -8.90 -10.20
C ALA A 228 5.13 -8.81 -10.96
N LEU A 229 5.87 -7.71 -10.77
CA LEU A 229 7.16 -7.53 -11.40
C LEU A 229 8.18 -8.57 -10.93
N GLN A 230 8.23 -8.85 -9.63
CA GLN A 230 9.04 -9.93 -9.05
C GLN A 230 8.75 -11.28 -9.73
N MET A 231 7.49 -11.65 -9.91
CA MET A 231 7.12 -12.92 -10.57
C MET A 231 7.62 -12.98 -12.02
N ARG A 232 7.68 -11.86 -12.75
CA ARG A 232 8.27 -11.81 -14.11
C ARG A 232 9.78 -12.02 -14.09
N PHE A 233 10.49 -11.41 -13.13
CA PHE A 233 11.91 -11.71 -12.91
C PHE A 233 12.14 -13.19 -12.55
N GLN A 234 11.25 -13.80 -11.76
CA GLN A 234 11.33 -15.24 -11.45
C GLN A 234 11.09 -16.12 -12.68
N GLN A 235 10.16 -15.75 -13.58
CA GLN A 235 10.00 -16.44 -14.86
C GLN A 235 11.26 -16.32 -15.72
N MET A 236 11.89 -15.14 -15.73
CA MET A 236 13.15 -14.91 -16.43
C MET A 236 14.27 -15.79 -15.90
N HIS A 237 14.44 -15.79 -14.58
CA HIS A 237 15.40 -16.63 -13.89
C HIS A 237 15.20 -18.11 -14.20
N TRP A 238 13.94 -18.56 -14.18
CA TRP A 238 13.62 -19.95 -14.50
C TRP A 238 14.04 -20.34 -15.91
N ARG A 239 13.74 -19.52 -16.95
CA ARG A 239 14.12 -19.83 -18.34
C ARG A 239 15.64 -19.94 -18.50
N ILE A 240 16.40 -19.03 -17.87
CA ILE A 240 17.86 -19.07 -17.88
C ILE A 240 18.36 -20.33 -17.16
N ARG A 241 17.82 -20.63 -15.98
CA ARG A 241 18.24 -21.78 -15.17
C ARG A 241 18.03 -23.13 -15.87
N GLN A 242 16.91 -23.30 -16.58
CA GLN A 242 16.63 -24.55 -17.32
C GLN A 242 17.67 -24.83 -18.42
N ASN A 243 18.27 -23.77 -18.98
CA ASN A 243 19.18 -23.87 -20.12
C ASN A 243 20.65 -23.58 -19.75
N ALA A 244 20.96 -23.34 -18.48
CA ALA A 244 22.29 -22.92 -18.03
C ALA A 244 23.40 -23.96 -18.31
N PHE A 245 23.08 -25.25 -18.20
CA PHE A 245 24.03 -26.36 -18.40
C PHE A 245 23.92 -27.02 -19.77
N GLN A 246 23.25 -26.36 -20.72
CA GLN A 246 23.09 -26.84 -22.09
C GLN A 246 23.76 -25.86 -23.05
N ARG A 247 24.37 -26.37 -24.13
CA ARG A 247 24.98 -25.51 -25.15
C ARG A 247 23.89 -24.89 -26.02
N MET A 248 23.53 -23.66 -25.70
CA MET A 248 22.50 -22.90 -26.42
C MET A 248 23.07 -22.07 -27.57
N PRO A 249 22.32 -21.88 -28.67
CA PRO A 249 22.73 -21.03 -29.79
C PRO A 249 22.76 -19.54 -29.39
N ASN A 250 23.48 -18.73 -30.16
CA ASN A 250 23.56 -17.28 -29.92
C ASN A 250 22.19 -16.60 -30.00
N GLU A 251 21.32 -17.07 -30.90
CA GLU A 251 19.95 -16.55 -31.08
C GLU A 251 19.12 -16.67 -29.81
N PHE A 252 19.29 -17.76 -29.05
CA PHE A 252 18.62 -17.94 -27.76
C PHE A 252 19.06 -16.87 -26.76
N TRP A 253 20.38 -16.68 -26.59
CA TRP A 253 20.91 -15.67 -25.66
C TRP A 253 20.57 -14.25 -26.10
N GLN A 254 20.49 -13.99 -27.40
CA GLN A 254 20.02 -12.72 -27.95
C GLN A 254 18.55 -12.46 -27.58
N SER A 255 17.67 -13.47 -27.72
CA SER A 255 16.27 -13.36 -27.28
C SER A 255 16.19 -13.08 -25.79
N VAL A 256 16.86 -13.87 -24.95
CA VAL A 256 16.89 -13.68 -23.49
C VAL A 256 17.40 -12.28 -23.13
N ARG A 257 18.44 -11.79 -23.81
CA ARG A 257 18.91 -10.42 -23.59
C ARG A 257 17.87 -9.37 -23.94
N GLY A 258 17.15 -9.52 -25.06
CA GLY A 258 16.03 -8.65 -25.41
C GLY A 258 14.93 -8.66 -24.35
N ASP A 259 14.52 -9.86 -23.92
CA ASP A 259 13.49 -10.05 -22.91
C ASP A 259 13.87 -9.43 -21.55
N LEU A 260 15.16 -9.46 -21.18
CA LEU A 260 15.66 -8.79 -19.97
C LEU A 260 15.61 -7.27 -20.10
N LEU A 261 15.99 -6.73 -21.26
CA LEU A 261 15.97 -5.28 -21.51
C LEU A 261 14.54 -4.74 -21.47
N ASP A 262 13.58 -5.43 -22.10
CA ASP A 262 12.16 -5.06 -22.05
C ASP A 262 11.63 -5.07 -20.59
N LEU A 263 12.06 -6.05 -19.79
CA LEU A 263 11.70 -6.13 -18.37
C LEU A 263 12.35 -5.03 -17.54
N ASN A 264 13.59 -4.64 -17.85
CA ASN A 264 14.30 -3.52 -17.21
C ASN A 264 13.65 -2.18 -17.55
N ASP A 265 13.24 -1.98 -18.80
CA ASP A 265 12.51 -0.80 -19.24
C ASP A 265 11.16 -0.68 -18.51
N LEU A 266 10.46 -1.81 -18.34
CA LEU A 266 9.23 -1.85 -17.54
C LEU A 266 9.48 -1.53 -16.07
N LEU A 267 10.54 -2.08 -15.46
CA LEU A 267 10.94 -1.77 -14.09
C LEU A 267 11.23 -0.27 -13.91
N SER A 268 11.96 0.33 -14.87
CA SER A 268 12.31 1.75 -14.86
C SER A 268 11.08 2.65 -15.03
N LEU A 269 10.13 2.25 -15.88
CA LEU A 269 8.85 2.93 -16.01
C LEU A 269 8.02 2.84 -14.72
N ASN A 270 7.98 1.66 -14.09
CA ASN A 270 7.29 1.44 -12.84
C ASN A 270 7.92 2.26 -11.70
N ASP A 271 9.26 2.35 -11.64
CA ASP A 271 9.97 3.20 -10.69
C ASP A 271 9.58 4.67 -10.88
N LYS A 272 9.64 5.16 -12.12
CA LYS A 272 9.29 6.55 -12.44
C LYS A 272 7.88 6.92 -12.02
N GLU A 273 6.90 6.07 -12.34
CA GLU A 273 5.49 6.38 -12.08
C GLU A 273 5.04 6.11 -10.64
N LEU A 274 5.62 5.10 -9.97
CA LEU A 274 5.23 4.73 -8.61
C LEU A 274 6.14 5.32 -7.52
N SER A 275 7.29 5.91 -7.88
CA SER A 275 8.24 6.55 -6.95
C SER A 275 7.60 7.50 -5.94
N GLY A 276 6.60 8.27 -6.35
CA GLY A 276 5.88 9.18 -5.46
C GLY A 276 5.07 8.45 -4.38
N LEU A 277 4.39 7.37 -4.77
CA LEU A 277 3.69 6.49 -3.84
C LEU A 277 4.66 5.75 -2.91
N ILE A 278 5.85 5.37 -3.40
CA ILE A 278 6.89 4.73 -2.57
C ILE A 278 7.33 5.66 -1.44
N VAL A 279 7.68 6.91 -1.75
CA VAL A 279 8.09 7.90 -0.73
C VAL A 279 6.98 8.12 0.28
N LEU A 280 5.77 8.34 -0.22
CA LEU A 280 4.61 8.59 0.62
C LEU A 280 4.28 7.39 1.52
N SER A 281 4.35 6.17 0.98
CA SER A 281 4.20 4.92 1.72
C SER A 281 5.20 4.81 2.85
N CYS A 282 6.49 4.96 2.56
CA CYS A 282 7.53 4.84 3.57
C CYS A 282 7.38 5.91 4.68
N ALA A 283 7.02 7.15 4.30
CA ALA A 283 6.87 8.25 5.25
C ALA A 283 5.68 8.03 6.21
N HIS A 284 4.47 7.77 5.68
CA HIS A 284 3.29 7.64 6.55
C HIS A 284 3.34 6.37 7.39
N ASN A 285 3.89 5.28 6.85
CA ASN A 285 4.05 4.04 7.61
C ASN A 285 5.05 4.19 8.75
N MET A 286 6.18 4.86 8.52
CA MET A 286 7.14 5.14 9.60
C MET A 286 6.52 6.01 10.68
N TYR A 287 5.77 7.05 10.29
CA TYR A 287 5.03 7.89 11.23
C TYR A 287 4.06 7.07 12.09
N PHE A 288 3.22 6.24 11.46
CA PHE A 288 2.20 5.49 12.17
C PHE A 288 2.78 4.41 13.08
N VAL A 289 3.85 3.73 12.66
CA VAL A 289 4.54 2.78 13.54
C VAL A 289 5.11 3.50 14.77
N CYS A 290 5.72 4.68 14.61
CA CYS A 290 6.18 5.47 15.76
C CYS A 290 5.04 5.86 16.71
N VAL A 291 3.90 6.32 16.15
CA VAL A 291 2.71 6.67 16.94
C VAL A 291 2.16 5.45 17.69
N GLN A 292 2.05 4.30 17.04
CA GLN A 292 1.56 3.08 17.69
C GLN A 292 2.51 2.58 18.78
N VAL A 293 3.82 2.62 18.54
CA VAL A 293 4.82 2.31 19.57
C VAL A 293 4.68 3.23 20.77
N TYR A 294 4.46 4.53 20.55
CA TYR A 294 4.19 5.48 21.63
C TYR A 294 2.93 5.13 22.43
N HIS A 295 1.83 4.80 21.75
CA HIS A 295 0.57 4.38 22.41
C HIS A 295 0.71 3.06 23.18
N SER A 296 1.61 2.16 22.75
CA SER A 296 1.95 0.92 23.47
C SER A 296 2.31 1.19 24.94
N PHE A 297 3.10 2.25 25.20
CA PHE A 297 3.54 2.62 26.54
C PHE A 297 2.45 3.29 27.39
N GLN A 298 1.38 3.79 26.76
CA GLN A 298 0.26 4.42 27.45
C GLN A 298 -0.91 3.47 27.69
N SER A 299 -0.85 2.24 27.15
CA SER A 299 -1.98 1.31 27.17
C SER A 299 -2.31 0.82 28.59
N LYS A 300 -3.32 1.47 29.19
CA LYS A 300 -4.17 0.94 30.27
C LYS A 300 -5.63 1.12 29.85
N GLY A 301 -5.99 0.49 28.73
CA GLY A 301 -7.33 0.49 28.15
C GLY A 301 -8.20 -0.67 28.64
N ASN A 302 -9.46 -0.70 28.18
CA ASN A 302 -10.30 -1.89 28.35
C ASN A 302 -9.80 -3.01 27.43
N TYR A 303 -10.23 -4.25 27.67
CA TYR A 303 -9.85 -5.42 26.84
C TYR A 303 -10.05 -5.18 25.33
N VAL A 304 -11.11 -4.46 24.94
CA VAL A 304 -11.40 -4.13 23.53
C VAL A 304 -10.36 -3.17 22.92
N ASP A 305 -9.85 -2.23 23.71
CA ASP A 305 -8.83 -1.27 23.27
C ASP A 305 -7.48 -1.96 23.09
N GLU A 306 -7.15 -2.88 24.01
CA GLU A 306 -5.94 -3.68 23.92
C GLU A 306 -5.97 -4.60 22.68
N LEU A 307 -7.11 -5.23 22.39
CA LEU A 307 -7.29 -6.05 21.20
C LEU A 307 -7.14 -5.22 19.91
N TYR A 308 -7.80 -4.05 19.83
CA TYR A 308 -7.66 -3.14 18.69
C TYR A 308 -6.21 -2.70 18.52
N PHE A 309 -5.54 -2.28 19.60
CA PHE A 309 -4.17 -1.82 19.59
C PHE A 309 -3.22 -2.87 19.00
N TRP A 310 -3.21 -4.09 19.54
CA TRP A 310 -2.32 -5.15 19.08
C TRP A 310 -2.61 -5.57 17.64
N PHE A 311 -3.89 -5.63 17.26
CA PHE A 311 -4.27 -5.95 15.89
C PHE A 311 -3.77 -4.87 14.91
N SER A 312 -4.00 -3.60 15.22
CA SER A 312 -3.59 -2.46 14.38
C SER A 312 -2.07 -2.38 14.25
N LEU A 313 -1.33 -2.52 15.36
CA LEU A 313 0.14 -2.54 15.37
C LEU A 313 0.71 -3.68 14.52
N LEU A 314 0.24 -4.92 14.75
CA LEU A 314 0.72 -6.08 14.00
C LEU A 314 0.39 -5.96 12.51
N TYR A 315 -0.83 -5.51 12.19
CA TYR A 315 -1.26 -5.35 10.81
C TYR A 315 -0.39 -4.33 10.07
N VAL A 316 -0.11 -3.16 10.66
CA VAL A 316 0.73 -2.15 10.01
C VAL A 316 2.16 -2.65 9.84
N ILE A 317 2.76 -3.27 10.87
CA ILE A 317 4.12 -3.84 10.74
C ILE A 317 4.17 -4.87 9.61
N LEU A 318 3.22 -5.81 9.57
CA LEU A 318 3.16 -6.82 8.53
C LEU A 318 2.94 -6.20 7.14
N ARG A 319 2.08 -5.18 7.02
CA ARG A 319 1.80 -4.48 5.76
C ARG A 319 3.06 -3.80 5.21
N VAL A 320 3.77 -3.06 6.06
CA VAL A 320 5.01 -2.35 5.70
C VAL A 320 6.11 -3.32 5.31
N LEU A 321 6.33 -4.36 6.11
CA LEU A 321 7.33 -5.38 5.82
C LEU A 321 7.01 -6.09 4.51
N ASN A 322 5.75 -6.42 4.23
CA ASN A 322 5.36 -7.03 2.96
C ASN A 322 5.60 -6.10 1.75
N MET A 323 5.30 -4.81 1.87
CA MET A 323 5.58 -3.82 0.82
C MET A 323 7.08 -3.72 0.53
N MET A 324 7.89 -3.55 1.58
CA MET A 324 9.33 -3.44 1.45
C MET A 324 9.97 -4.74 0.97
N PHE A 325 9.45 -5.89 1.42
CA PHE A 325 9.94 -7.20 0.99
C PHE A 325 9.57 -7.49 -0.46
N ALA A 326 8.37 -7.14 -0.91
CA ALA A 326 7.98 -7.27 -2.31
C ALA A 326 8.89 -6.44 -3.23
N ALA A 327 9.16 -5.19 -2.87
CA ALA A 327 10.07 -4.34 -3.63
C ALA A 327 11.51 -4.85 -3.63
N SER A 328 12.03 -5.21 -2.45
CA SER A 328 13.42 -5.64 -2.29
C SER A 328 13.70 -7.06 -2.81
N SER A 329 12.67 -7.85 -3.11
CA SER A 329 12.84 -9.15 -3.75
C SER A 329 13.27 -9.03 -5.21
N ILE A 330 12.85 -7.97 -5.93
CA ILE A 330 13.21 -7.75 -7.34
C ILE A 330 14.73 -7.71 -7.57
N PRO A 331 15.52 -6.84 -6.88
CA PRO A 331 16.97 -6.84 -7.05
C PRO A 331 17.63 -8.15 -6.63
N GLN A 332 16.97 -8.97 -5.81
CA GLN A 332 17.50 -10.27 -5.39
C GLN A 332 17.30 -11.35 -6.44
N GLU A 333 16.14 -11.36 -7.10
CA GLU A 333 15.92 -12.22 -8.27
C GLU A 333 16.89 -11.82 -9.39
N ALA A 334 17.10 -10.52 -9.63
CA ALA A 334 18.09 -10.04 -10.60
C ALA A 334 19.52 -10.52 -10.24
N LYS A 335 19.89 -10.47 -8.96
CA LYS A 335 21.17 -11.04 -8.49
C LYS A 335 21.23 -12.55 -8.70
N ALA A 336 20.17 -13.29 -8.39
CA ALA A 336 20.13 -14.75 -8.58
C ALA A 336 20.23 -15.15 -10.06
N ILE A 337 19.70 -14.33 -10.98
CA ILE A 337 19.91 -14.47 -12.42
C ILE A 337 21.40 -14.33 -12.75
N SER A 338 22.05 -13.27 -12.25
CA SER A 338 23.49 -13.05 -12.45
C SER A 338 24.32 -14.22 -11.91
N ASP A 339 24.04 -14.68 -10.69
CA ASP A 339 24.72 -15.84 -10.09
C ASP A 339 24.55 -17.10 -10.96
N THR A 340 23.35 -17.31 -11.53
CA THR A 340 23.09 -18.44 -12.46
C THR A 340 23.86 -18.32 -13.78
N VAL A 341 24.04 -17.09 -14.30
CA VAL A 341 24.86 -16.87 -15.50
C VAL A 341 26.34 -17.20 -15.23
N TYR A 342 26.85 -16.89 -14.03
CA TYR A 342 28.21 -17.25 -13.62
C TYR A 342 28.43 -18.77 -13.45
N GLU A 343 27.37 -19.55 -13.18
CA GLU A 343 27.47 -21.01 -13.10
C GLU A 343 27.62 -21.70 -14.47
N ILE A 344 27.40 -20.98 -15.58
CA ILE A 344 27.48 -21.55 -16.93
C ILE A 344 28.96 -21.86 -17.27
N PRO A 345 29.28 -23.10 -17.70
CA PRO A 345 30.64 -23.48 -18.09
C PRO A 345 31.23 -22.55 -19.14
N THR A 346 32.50 -22.14 -18.98
CA THR A 346 33.20 -21.18 -19.86
C THR A 346 33.19 -21.58 -21.34
N GLU A 347 33.15 -22.88 -21.63
CA GLU A 347 33.03 -23.46 -22.98
C GLU A 347 31.70 -23.14 -23.69
N PHE A 348 30.64 -22.82 -22.96
CA PHE A 348 29.33 -22.44 -23.51
C PHE A 348 29.16 -20.93 -23.66
N TRP A 349 30.18 -20.12 -23.31
CA TRP A 349 30.07 -18.67 -23.38
C TRP A 349 30.10 -18.15 -24.82
N SER A 350 28.96 -17.57 -25.21
CA SER A 350 28.82 -16.82 -26.45
C SER A 350 29.03 -15.32 -26.24
N VAL A 351 29.15 -14.58 -27.35
CA VAL A 351 29.19 -13.11 -27.34
C VAL A 351 27.91 -12.54 -26.71
N GLU A 352 26.75 -13.12 -27.03
CA GLU A 352 25.46 -12.64 -26.49
C GLU A 352 25.31 -12.93 -25.00
N LEU A 353 25.81 -14.07 -24.50
CA LEU A 353 25.85 -14.35 -23.07
C LEU A 353 26.76 -13.36 -22.32
N ARG A 354 27.90 -12.97 -22.91
CA ARG A 354 28.77 -11.93 -22.35
C ARG A 354 28.07 -10.58 -22.25
N ARG A 355 27.36 -10.16 -23.31
CA ARG A 355 26.56 -8.93 -23.32
C ARG A 355 25.45 -8.96 -22.27
N LEU A 356 24.78 -10.10 -22.11
CA LEU A 356 23.77 -10.29 -21.06
C LEU A 356 24.39 -10.12 -19.66
N ASN A 357 25.56 -10.73 -19.43
CA ASN A 357 26.28 -10.61 -18.17
C ASN A 357 26.71 -9.16 -17.88
N GLU A 358 27.20 -8.43 -18.89
CA GLU A 358 27.54 -7.01 -18.76
C GLU A 358 26.33 -6.19 -18.28
N ILE A 359 25.15 -6.38 -18.89
CA ILE A 359 23.90 -5.72 -18.47
C ILE A 359 23.56 -6.05 -17.02
N LEU A 360 23.65 -7.33 -16.63
CA LEU A 360 23.33 -7.77 -15.26
C LEU A 360 24.24 -7.17 -14.19
N ILE A 361 25.48 -6.84 -14.55
CA ILE A 361 26.47 -6.23 -13.65
C ILE A 361 26.33 -4.70 -13.62
N SER A 362 26.08 -4.08 -14.77
CA SER A 362 26.05 -2.61 -14.91
C SER A 362 24.73 -1.99 -14.48
N GLU A 363 23.60 -2.66 -14.75
CA GLU A 363 22.27 -2.12 -14.50
C GLU A 363 21.80 -2.33 -13.07
N LYS A 364 21.01 -1.38 -12.57
CA LYS A 364 20.47 -1.42 -11.21
C LYS A 364 18.99 -1.79 -11.21
N PHE A 365 18.70 -3.06 -11.01
CA PHE A 365 17.34 -3.61 -10.96
C PHE A 365 16.64 -3.36 -9.62
N SER A 366 16.46 -2.09 -9.21
CA SER A 366 15.82 -1.75 -7.93
C SER A 366 14.87 -0.58 -8.05
N LEU A 367 13.77 -0.64 -7.29
CA LEU A 367 12.84 0.47 -7.12
C LEU A 367 13.36 1.51 -6.11
N SER A 368 12.98 2.76 -6.31
CA SER A 368 13.46 3.93 -5.59
C SER A 368 12.33 4.85 -5.14
N GLY A 369 12.54 5.50 -3.99
CA GLY A 369 11.71 6.60 -3.54
C GLY A 369 12.16 7.91 -4.19
N LYS A 370 11.77 8.16 -5.44
CA LYS A 370 12.16 9.36 -6.23
C LYS A 370 13.68 9.54 -6.38
N GLY A 371 14.44 8.45 -6.27
CA GLY A 371 15.90 8.48 -6.23
C GLY A 371 16.52 8.86 -4.88
N TYR A 372 15.74 9.22 -3.85
CA TYR A 372 16.27 9.53 -2.51
C TYR A 372 16.85 8.30 -1.81
N PHE A 373 16.18 7.16 -1.97
CA PHE A 373 16.59 5.89 -1.39
C PHE A 373 16.14 4.73 -2.29
N PHE A 374 16.80 3.58 -2.14
CA PHE A 374 16.48 2.36 -2.89
C PHE A 374 15.91 1.29 -1.98
N LEU A 375 14.84 0.65 -2.43
CA LEU A 375 14.15 -0.40 -1.69
C LEU A 375 14.97 -1.69 -1.72
N THR A 376 15.78 -1.91 -0.68
CA THR A 376 16.66 -3.07 -0.52
C THR A 376 16.45 -3.71 0.86
N ARG A 377 16.84 -4.98 1.05
CA ARG A 377 16.77 -5.62 2.38
C ARG A 377 17.59 -4.84 3.43
N ARG A 378 18.67 -4.17 3.04
CA ARG A 378 19.46 -3.31 3.93
C ARG A 378 18.64 -2.14 4.48
N LEU A 379 17.81 -1.51 3.64
CA LEU A 379 16.93 -0.43 4.09
C LEU A 379 15.89 -0.92 5.10
N ILE A 380 15.36 -2.14 4.94
CA ILE A 380 14.44 -2.76 5.90
C ILE A 380 15.09 -2.85 7.29
N PHE A 381 16.30 -3.40 7.37
CA PHE A 381 17.04 -3.50 8.63
C PHE A 381 17.37 -2.12 9.22
N ALA A 382 17.72 -1.15 8.37
CA ALA A 382 17.96 0.22 8.83
C ALA A 382 16.69 0.85 9.45
N MET A 383 15.54 0.71 8.80
CA MET A 383 14.26 1.22 9.32
C MET A 383 13.88 0.55 10.65
N VAL A 384 14.00 -0.79 10.74
CA VAL A 384 13.75 -1.53 11.99
C VAL A 384 14.69 -1.07 13.10
N GLY A 385 15.99 -0.92 12.81
CA GLY A 385 16.97 -0.43 13.77
C GLY A 385 16.64 0.99 14.27
N THR A 386 16.24 1.90 13.38
CA THR A 386 15.81 3.25 13.79
C THR A 386 14.56 3.25 14.65
N LEU A 387 13.60 2.36 14.39
CA LEU A 387 12.40 2.20 15.22
C LEU A 387 12.75 1.65 16.61
N MET A 388 13.65 0.67 16.71
CA MET A 388 14.11 0.16 18.01
C MET A 388 14.85 1.23 18.82
N VAL A 389 15.69 2.06 18.18
CA VAL A 389 16.36 3.18 18.85
C VAL A 389 15.34 4.20 19.34
N TYR A 390 14.34 4.53 18.52
CA TYR A 390 13.24 5.41 18.92
C TYR A 390 12.48 4.87 20.13
N GLU A 391 12.14 3.57 20.12
CA GLU A 391 11.49 2.88 21.23
C GLU A 391 12.32 2.94 22.52
N LEU A 392 13.62 2.64 22.44
CA LEU A 392 14.54 2.73 23.57
C LEU A 392 14.61 4.15 24.16
N VAL A 393 14.67 5.17 23.30
CA VAL A 393 14.67 6.57 23.74
C VAL A 393 13.34 6.92 24.42
N LEU A 394 12.21 6.49 23.86
CA LEU A 394 10.90 6.69 24.48
C LEU A 394 10.80 6.01 25.84
N ILE A 395 11.24 4.75 25.97
CA ILE A 395 11.23 4.02 27.26
C ILE A 395 11.99 4.82 28.31
N ASN A 396 13.17 5.33 27.97
CA ASN A 396 13.98 6.11 28.89
C ASN A 396 13.32 7.44 29.29
N GLN A 397 12.60 8.10 28.37
CA GLN A 397 11.89 9.35 28.65
C GLN A 397 10.56 9.14 29.41
N MET A 398 9.92 7.99 29.23
CA MET A 398 8.65 7.64 29.88
C MET A 398 8.85 6.93 31.22
N ALA A 399 10.08 6.55 31.57
CA ALA A 399 10.42 5.99 32.88
C ALA A 399 10.19 7.04 33.99
N GLY A 400 9.01 7.00 34.61
CA GLY A 400 8.62 7.88 35.71
C GLY A 400 7.39 8.75 35.44
N THR A 401 6.82 8.74 34.23
CA THR A 401 5.56 9.42 33.93
C THR A 401 4.37 8.51 34.23
N VAL A 402 3.56 8.89 35.22
CA VAL A 402 2.26 8.26 35.50
C VAL A 402 1.26 8.73 34.45
N THR A 403 0.73 7.83 33.63
CA THR A 403 -0.26 8.15 32.58
C THR A 403 -1.70 8.23 33.11
N GLN A 404 -2.13 9.49 33.30
CA GLN A 404 -3.41 10.17 33.00
C GLN A 404 -4.79 9.73 33.56
N LYS A 405 -5.65 10.77 33.65
CA LYS A 405 -6.94 10.99 34.36
C LYS A 405 -8.05 9.96 34.08
N SER A 406 -9.02 9.92 35.01
CA SER A 406 -10.18 9.02 35.02
C SER A 406 -11.00 9.10 33.73
N PHE A 407 -11.66 7.99 33.37
CA PHE A 407 -12.52 7.84 32.18
C PHE A 407 -13.62 8.93 32.08
N CYS A 408 -13.99 9.55 33.21
CA CYS A 408 -15.01 10.61 33.30
C CYS A 408 -14.45 12.04 33.35
N ASP A 409 -13.14 12.22 33.47
CA ASP A 409 -12.48 13.55 33.36
C ASP A 409 -12.13 13.92 31.92
N GLY A 410 -12.42 13.03 30.97
CA GLY A 410 -12.24 13.26 29.55
C GLY A 410 -13.31 14.20 29.00
N GLY A 411 -12.98 15.50 28.91
CA GLY A 411 -13.78 16.47 28.17
C GLY A 411 -13.82 16.17 26.66
N VAL A 412 -14.39 17.11 25.90
CA VAL A 412 -14.43 17.09 24.42
C VAL A 412 -13.02 16.77 23.88
N GLY A 413 -12.88 15.65 23.15
CA GLY A 413 -11.59 15.16 22.62
C GLY A 413 -10.93 14.01 23.39
N SER A 414 -11.64 13.32 24.28
CA SER A 414 -11.13 12.14 25.02
C SER A 414 -11.16 10.82 24.23
N SER A 415 -11.23 10.86 22.89
CA SER A 415 -11.08 9.61 22.14
C SER A 415 -9.66 9.10 22.32
N LYS A 416 -9.55 7.84 22.74
CA LYS A 416 -8.26 7.13 22.91
C LYS A 416 -7.80 6.48 21.60
N SER A 417 -8.56 6.67 20.52
CA SER A 417 -8.25 6.04 19.25
C SER A 417 -7.12 6.77 18.55
N VAL A 418 -6.29 6.02 17.83
CA VAL A 418 -5.17 6.57 17.04
C VAL A 418 -5.68 7.34 15.81
N PHE A 419 -6.97 7.21 15.50
CA PHE A 419 -7.62 7.79 14.33
C PHE A 419 -8.53 8.99 14.64
N ALA A 420 -8.73 9.34 15.91
CA ALA A 420 -9.56 10.46 16.34
C ALA A 420 -8.79 11.78 16.54
#